data_AF-A0A7G5YWN5-F1
#
_entry.id   AF-A0A7G5YWN5-F1
#
_cell.length_a   1.000
_cell.length_b   1.000
_cell.length_c   1.000
_cell.angle_alpha   90.00
_cell.angle_beta   90.00
_cell.angle_gamma   90.00
#
_symmetry.space_group_name_H-M   'P 1'
#
loop_
_entity.id
_entity.type
_entity.pdbx_description
1 polymer ?
#
loop_
_entity_poly.entity_id
_entity_poly.type
_entity_poly.pdbx_seq_one_letter_code
_entity_poly.pdbx_strand_id
1 'polypeptide(L)'
;MRSAPYQSASDRRRAFGRRAIALALALAVETLVGLALWFIAAPEFRKPQEKTYPVATFQMAPEAKVASVPKPRAKTVAKKKQDSSGAAPRVRTPEVKPPVPPTLPSKYLQLNSEEFAATDVSKLPSHRDDNGAGDDQGSGKDSAAVYGPGDGPGGKTLYGAEWVREPSRAELATYMPTNLETGSAMIACQTIAGNRVENCRSLGESPPGSGLARGLRQAAWQFLVRPPRINGKPVIGAWVRIRFDIKVGIVK
;
A
#
# COMPACT_ATOMS: atom_id res chain seq x y z
N MET A 1 -39.51 -32.96 45.84
CA MET A 1 -38.67 -34.07 45.36
C MET A 1 -38.45 -33.88 43.86
N ARG A 2 -37.22 -33.58 43.41
CA ARG A 2 -36.89 -33.50 41.96
C ARG A 2 -36.08 -34.73 41.59
N SER A 3 -36.66 -35.58 40.76
CA SER A 3 -36.06 -36.79 40.21
C SER A 3 -34.97 -36.45 39.19
N ALA A 4 -33.77 -37.01 39.39
CA ALA A 4 -32.65 -36.89 38.45
C ALA A 4 -32.98 -37.62 37.12
N PRO A 5 -32.64 -37.05 35.96
CA PRO A 5 -32.86 -37.72 34.68
C PRO A 5 -31.86 -38.88 34.52
N TYR A 6 -32.38 -40.10 34.47
CA TYR A 6 -31.63 -41.30 34.13
C TYR A 6 -31.25 -41.25 32.65
N GLN A 7 -30.04 -40.77 32.34
CA GLN A 7 -29.48 -40.92 30.99
C GLN A 7 -29.06 -42.37 30.77
N SER A 8 -29.79 -43.05 29.89
CA SER A 8 -29.53 -44.41 29.42
C SER A 8 -28.08 -44.57 28.95
N ALA A 9 -27.46 -45.69 29.33
CA ALA A 9 -26.09 -46.04 28.95
C ALA A 9 -25.86 -46.08 27.42
N SER A 10 -26.92 -46.25 26.63
CA SER A 10 -26.85 -46.22 25.16
C SER A 10 -26.53 -44.83 24.60
N ASP A 11 -27.04 -43.77 25.23
CA ASP A 11 -26.83 -42.39 24.78
C ASP A 11 -25.42 -41.90 25.10
N ARG A 12 -24.87 -42.32 26.25
CA ARG A 12 -23.47 -42.05 26.59
C ARG A 12 -22.53 -42.71 25.58
N ARG A 13 -22.76 -43.96 25.19
CA ARG A 13 -21.92 -44.66 24.19
C ARG A 13 -21.95 -43.96 22.82
N ARG A 14 -23.11 -43.45 22.37
CA ARG A 14 -23.24 -42.68 21.12
C ARG A 14 -22.53 -41.31 21.20
N ALA A 15 -22.63 -40.63 22.34
CA ALA A 15 -21.91 -39.37 22.58
C ALA A 15 -20.39 -39.56 22.64
N PHE A 16 -19.91 -40.65 23.27
CA PHE A 16 -18.50 -41.03 23.27
C PHE A 16 -18.00 -41.38 21.87
N GLY A 17 -18.79 -42.09 21.06
CA GLY A 17 -18.45 -42.38 19.66
C GLY A 17 -18.31 -41.13 18.80
N ARG A 18 -19.23 -40.17 18.90
CA ARG A 18 -19.14 -38.89 18.17
C ARG A 18 -17.93 -38.05 18.60
N ARG A 19 -17.61 -38.02 19.90
CA ARG A 19 -16.43 -37.31 20.42
C ARG A 19 -15.12 -37.98 20.00
N ALA A 20 -15.08 -39.31 19.95
CA ALA A 20 -13.93 -40.05 19.45
C ALA A 20 -13.68 -39.80 17.96
N ILE A 21 -14.74 -39.71 17.14
CA ILE A 21 -14.63 -39.38 15.71
C ILE A 21 -14.11 -37.94 15.53
N ALA A 22 -14.63 -36.98 16.30
CA ALA A 22 -14.17 -35.59 16.25
C ALA A 22 -12.68 -35.46 16.64
N LEU A 23 -12.24 -36.17 17.68
CA LEU A 23 -10.83 -36.20 18.09
C LEU A 23 -9.95 -36.87 17.03
N ALA A 24 -10.40 -37.98 16.44
CA ALA A 24 -9.66 -38.65 15.38
C ALA A 24 -9.49 -37.76 14.13
N LEU A 25 -10.54 -37.02 13.75
CA LEU A 25 -10.48 -36.04 12.66
C LEU A 25 -9.56 -34.87 12.97
N ALA A 26 -9.60 -34.34 14.19
CA ALA A 26 -8.70 -33.25 14.60
C ALA A 26 -7.23 -33.68 14.52
N LEU A 27 -6.90 -34.86 15.06
CA LEU A 27 -5.55 -35.41 14.98
C LEU A 27 -5.13 -35.71 13.53
N ALA A 28 -6.05 -36.20 12.69
CA ALA A 28 -5.78 -36.41 11.27
C ALA A 28 -5.45 -35.10 10.54
N VAL A 29 -6.15 -34.01 10.86
CA VAL A 29 -5.86 -32.69 10.27
C VAL A 29 -4.52 -32.15 10.75
N GLU A 30 -4.23 -32.20 12.05
CA GLU A 30 -2.94 -31.74 12.60
C GLU A 30 -1.76 -32.52 12.07
N THR A 31 -1.88 -33.85 11.95
CA THR A 31 -0.84 -34.69 11.37
C THR A 31 -0.61 -34.35 9.91
N LEU A 32 -1.67 -34.14 9.11
CA LEU A 32 -1.57 -33.78 7.69
C LEU A 32 -0.94 -32.40 7.49
N VAL A 33 -1.30 -31.41 8.33
CA VAL A 33 -0.66 -30.08 8.34
C VAL A 33 0.82 -30.18 8.71
N GLY A 34 1.16 -30.95 9.74
CA GLY A 34 2.57 -31.19 10.13
C GLY A 34 3.38 -31.85 9.01
N LEU A 35 2.78 -32.83 8.32
CA LEU A 35 3.40 -33.54 7.20
C LEU A 35 3.60 -32.62 5.98
N ALA A 36 2.62 -31.76 5.67
CA ALA A 36 2.73 -30.75 4.62
C ALA A 36 3.83 -29.73 4.94
N LEU A 37 3.91 -29.25 6.18
CA LEU A 37 4.99 -28.36 6.62
C LEU A 37 6.35 -29.04 6.54
N TRP A 38 6.45 -30.33 6.86
CA TRP A 38 7.71 -31.07 6.74
C TRP A 38 8.16 -31.22 5.28
N PHE A 39 7.24 -31.49 4.34
CA PHE A 39 7.58 -31.54 2.91
C PHE A 39 7.96 -30.17 2.34
N ILE A 40 7.36 -29.08 2.82
CA ILE A 40 7.71 -27.70 2.41
C ILE A 40 9.03 -27.25 3.03
N ALA A 41 9.29 -27.65 4.28
CA ALA A 41 10.47 -27.26 5.05
C ALA A 41 11.65 -28.23 4.88
N ALA A 42 11.50 -29.31 4.11
CA ALA A 42 12.62 -30.15 3.71
C ALA A 42 13.64 -29.24 3.03
N PRO A 43 14.83 -29.01 3.62
CA PRO A 43 15.82 -28.18 3.00
C PRO A 43 16.27 -28.95 1.75
N GLU A 44 15.83 -28.50 0.60
CA GLU A 44 16.65 -28.55 -0.59
C GLU A 44 17.99 -27.97 -0.16
N PHE A 45 18.95 -28.84 0.17
CA PHE A 45 20.35 -28.49 0.32
C PHE A 45 20.81 -28.02 -1.06
N ARG A 46 20.38 -26.82 -1.43
CA ARG A 46 20.97 -26.02 -2.49
C ARG A 46 22.38 -25.77 -2.00
N LYS A 47 23.29 -26.69 -2.35
CA LYS A 47 24.72 -26.43 -2.32
C LYS A 47 24.87 -25.03 -2.91
N PRO A 48 25.44 -24.07 -2.16
CA PRO A 48 25.75 -22.78 -2.74
C PRO A 48 26.54 -23.07 -4.00
N GLN A 49 25.96 -22.77 -5.17
CA GLN A 49 26.71 -22.66 -6.40
C GLN A 49 27.58 -21.43 -6.19
N GLU A 50 28.74 -21.67 -5.59
CA GLU A 50 29.81 -20.72 -5.43
C GLU A 50 30.32 -20.44 -6.84
N LYS A 51 29.59 -19.59 -7.58
CA LYS A 51 30.11 -18.97 -8.77
C LYS A 51 31.19 -18.03 -8.29
N THR A 52 32.41 -18.56 -8.22
CA THR A 52 33.64 -17.78 -8.07
C THR A 52 33.72 -16.85 -9.28
N TYR A 53 33.18 -15.64 -9.14
CA TYR A 53 33.56 -14.55 -10.01
C TYR A 53 34.99 -14.19 -9.61
N PRO A 54 35.99 -14.22 -10.52
CA PRO A 54 37.30 -13.69 -10.19
C PRO A 54 37.15 -12.19 -9.91
N VAL A 55 37.22 -11.82 -8.64
CA VAL A 55 37.32 -10.42 -8.25
C VAL A 55 38.72 -9.98 -8.62
N ALA A 56 38.87 -9.26 -9.73
CA ALA A 56 40.08 -8.53 -10.04
C ALA A 56 40.19 -7.36 -9.03
N THR A 57 40.72 -7.66 -7.84
CA THR A 57 41.13 -6.63 -6.89
C THR A 57 42.50 -6.12 -7.33
N PHE A 58 42.54 -4.88 -7.82
CA PHE A 58 43.80 -4.17 -7.95
C PHE A 58 44.30 -3.86 -6.55
N GLN A 59 45.33 -4.60 -6.16
CA GLN A 59 45.95 -4.56 -4.84
C GLN A 59 47.15 -3.60 -4.92
N MET A 60 47.00 -2.40 -4.37
CA MET A 60 48.13 -1.58 -3.94
C MET A 60 48.24 -1.70 -2.42
N ALA A 61 49.24 -2.44 -1.95
CA ALA A 61 49.68 -2.52 -0.56
C ALA A 61 50.68 -1.35 -0.28
N PRO A 62 51.03 -0.99 0.99
CA PRO A 62 50.91 -1.79 2.21
C PRO A 62 50.37 -1.09 3.49
N GLU A 63 50.32 -1.91 4.53
CA GLU A 63 49.74 -1.79 5.87
C GLU A 63 50.07 -0.53 6.70
N ALA A 64 49.07 -0.10 7.48
CA ALA A 64 49.30 0.56 8.78
C ALA A 64 48.20 0.16 9.79
N LYS A 65 48.54 -0.86 10.58
CA LYS A 65 48.22 -1.10 12.00
C LYS A 65 46.86 -0.66 12.56
N VAL A 66 46.07 -1.67 12.93
CA VAL A 66 45.02 -1.64 13.94
C VAL A 66 45.60 -1.23 15.30
N ALA A 67 44.98 -0.25 15.95
CA ALA A 67 45.12 -0.01 17.38
C ALA A 67 43.74 0.20 18.02
N SER A 68 43.40 -0.70 18.93
CA SER A 68 42.25 -0.70 19.82
C SER A 68 42.40 0.29 20.98
N VAL A 69 41.38 1.08 21.32
CA VAL A 69 41.22 1.67 22.67
C VAL A 69 39.71 1.82 23.02
N PRO A 70 39.28 1.63 24.29
CA PRO A 70 37.90 1.31 24.68
C PRO A 70 37.04 2.49 25.15
N LYS A 71 35.74 2.20 25.32
CA LYS A 71 34.66 3.00 25.94
C LYS A 71 35.02 3.57 27.33
N PRO A 72 34.53 4.79 27.64
CA PRO A 72 34.04 5.07 28.99
C PRO A 72 32.63 5.67 29.03
N ARG A 73 32.09 5.63 30.25
CA ARG A 73 30.69 5.69 30.69
C ARG A 73 30.05 7.09 30.69
N ALA A 74 28.72 7.04 30.77
CA ALA A 74 27.76 8.10 31.08
C ALA A 74 28.11 8.97 32.30
N LYS A 75 27.73 10.24 32.24
CA LYS A 75 27.28 11.05 33.39
C LYS A 75 26.14 11.99 32.98
N THR A 76 24.98 11.72 33.56
CA THR A 76 23.86 12.64 33.78
C THR A 76 24.29 13.86 34.57
N VAL A 77 23.83 15.06 34.17
CA VAL A 77 23.94 16.29 34.97
C VAL A 77 22.55 16.83 35.25
N ALA A 78 22.40 17.24 36.50
CA ALA A 78 21.16 17.44 37.23
C ALA A 78 20.45 18.76 36.94
N LYS A 79 19.15 18.70 37.21
CA LYS A 79 18.12 19.74 37.11
C LYS A 79 18.28 20.73 38.27
N LYS A 80 18.26 22.03 37.94
CA LYS A 80 18.38 23.15 38.89
C LYS A 80 17.08 23.34 39.69
N LYS A 81 17.28 23.57 40.98
CA LYS A 81 16.31 23.78 42.06
C LYS A 81 15.97 25.26 42.18
N GLN A 82 14.72 25.60 42.52
CA GLN A 82 14.44 26.83 43.25
C GLN A 82 13.21 26.67 44.14
N ASP A 83 13.48 26.72 45.44
CA ASP A 83 12.59 26.95 46.59
C ASP A 83 11.99 28.39 46.47
N SER A 84 10.99 28.90 47.20
CA SER A 84 10.25 28.55 48.42
C SER A 84 9.15 29.61 48.64
N SER A 85 8.10 29.25 49.40
CA SER A 85 7.27 30.08 50.31
C SER A 85 6.50 31.29 49.74
N GLY A 86 5.31 31.67 50.19
CA GLY A 86 4.48 31.23 51.30
C GLY A 86 3.28 32.17 51.46
N ALA A 87 2.27 31.68 52.18
CA ALA A 87 1.20 32.36 52.92
C ALA A 87 0.25 33.38 52.23
N ALA A 88 -1.05 33.09 52.37
CA ALA A 88 -2.22 33.88 51.94
C ALA A 88 -2.48 35.11 52.82
N PRO A 89 -3.26 36.10 52.33
CA PRO A 89 -4.58 36.30 52.97
C PRO A 89 -5.74 36.81 52.07
N ARG A 90 -6.94 36.41 52.52
CA ARG A 90 -8.29 37.04 52.46
C ARG A 90 -8.97 37.41 51.13
N VAL A 91 -10.01 36.60 50.87
CA VAL A 91 -11.40 36.89 50.44
C VAL A 91 -11.71 38.33 49.98
N ARG A 92 -12.07 38.45 48.70
CA ARG A 92 -13.04 39.40 48.17
C ARG A 92 -13.99 38.66 47.22
N THR A 93 -15.29 38.89 47.39
CA THR A 93 -16.38 38.37 46.56
C THR A 93 -16.27 38.93 45.14
N PRO A 94 -16.39 38.12 44.07
CA PRO A 94 -16.46 38.65 42.71
C PRO A 94 -17.88 39.07 42.33
N GLU A 95 -18.00 40.32 41.89
CA GLU A 95 -19.11 40.88 41.11
C GLU A 95 -19.35 40.05 39.83
N VAL A 96 -20.61 39.72 39.55
CA VAL A 96 -21.04 38.97 38.37
C VAL A 96 -20.82 39.82 37.11
N LYS A 97 -19.85 39.45 36.26
CA LYS A 97 -19.77 39.95 34.88
C LYS A 97 -20.68 39.14 33.96
N PRO A 98 -21.39 39.78 33.00
CA PRO A 98 -22.20 39.07 32.01
C PRO A 98 -21.31 38.18 31.11
N PRO A 99 -21.87 37.07 30.57
CA PRO A 99 -21.10 36.07 29.86
C PRO A 99 -20.51 36.63 28.55
N VAL A 100 -19.18 36.54 28.44
CA VAL A 100 -18.45 36.74 27.18
C VAL A 100 -18.71 35.50 26.31
N PRO A 101 -19.09 35.65 25.01
CA PRO A 101 -19.28 34.50 24.13
C PRO A 101 -17.98 33.70 23.97
N PRO A 102 -18.06 32.36 23.86
CA PRO A 102 -16.88 31.52 23.79
C PRO A 102 -16.12 31.77 22.49
N THR A 103 -14.86 32.21 22.60
CA THR A 103 -13.91 32.18 21.49
C THR A 103 -13.46 30.72 21.31
N LEU A 104 -13.88 30.12 20.20
CA LEU A 104 -13.42 28.80 19.79
C LEU A 104 -11.90 28.82 19.55
N PRO A 105 -11.16 27.80 19.99
CA PRO A 105 -9.70 27.75 19.82
C PRO A 105 -9.33 27.76 18.33
N SER A 106 -8.34 28.59 17.98
CA SER A 106 -7.85 28.94 16.64
C SER A 106 -7.13 27.81 15.87
N LYS A 107 -7.51 26.54 16.10
CA LYS A 107 -6.99 25.39 15.34
C LYS A 107 -7.90 24.96 14.18
N TYR A 108 -8.99 25.69 13.94
CA TYR A 108 -9.88 25.45 12.82
C TYR A 108 -9.80 26.63 11.85
N LEU A 109 -9.77 26.33 10.56
CA LEU A 109 -9.89 27.34 9.51
C LEU A 109 -11.32 27.88 9.57
N GLN A 110 -11.48 29.12 10.06
CA GLN A 110 -12.76 29.81 10.05
C GLN A 110 -12.97 30.37 8.65
N LEU A 111 -13.93 29.82 7.92
CA LEU A 111 -14.34 30.32 6.62
C LEU A 111 -15.65 31.09 6.79
N ASN A 112 -15.74 32.27 6.18
CA ASN A 112 -17.01 32.95 6.01
C ASN A 112 -17.79 32.35 4.83
N SER A 113 -19.08 32.70 4.69
CA SER A 113 -19.95 32.10 3.66
C SER A 113 -19.48 32.35 2.22
N GLU A 114 -18.75 33.45 1.99
CA GLU A 114 -18.21 33.82 0.68
C GLU A 114 -16.97 32.98 0.35
N GLU A 115 -16.08 32.79 1.32
CA GLU A 115 -14.92 31.91 1.22
C GLU A 115 -15.32 30.45 1.03
N PHE A 116 -16.41 30.01 1.69
CA PHE A 116 -16.98 28.69 1.47
C PHE A 116 -17.55 28.56 0.05
N ALA A 117 -18.25 29.58 -0.46
CA ALA A 117 -18.78 29.59 -1.81
C ALA A 117 -17.69 29.66 -2.90
N ALA A 118 -16.53 30.22 -2.58
CA ALA A 118 -15.35 30.29 -3.46
C ALA A 118 -14.57 28.97 -3.54
N THR A 119 -14.75 28.07 -2.57
CA THR A 119 -14.12 26.73 -2.56
C THR A 119 -15.03 25.63 -3.14
N ASP A 120 -16.17 26.02 -3.72
CA ASP A 120 -17.13 25.12 -4.34
C ASP A 120 -16.59 24.47 -5.61
N VAL A 121 -16.14 23.22 -5.46
CA VAL A 121 -15.57 22.38 -6.53
C VAL A 121 -16.56 22.11 -7.66
N SER A 122 -17.88 22.30 -7.44
CA SER A 122 -18.88 22.13 -8.49
C SER A 122 -18.81 23.21 -9.58
N LYS A 123 -18.19 24.36 -9.29
CA LYS A 123 -18.01 25.48 -10.24
C LYS A 123 -16.70 25.41 -11.00
N LEU A 124 -15.80 24.50 -10.64
CA LEU A 124 -14.61 24.26 -11.42
C LEU A 124 -15.00 23.54 -12.72
N PRO A 125 -14.43 23.92 -13.87
CA PRO A 125 -14.64 23.20 -15.11
C PRO A 125 -14.18 21.76 -14.89
N SER A 126 -15.14 20.82 -14.84
CA SER A 126 -14.83 19.40 -14.82
C SER A 126 -14.29 19.05 -16.20
N HIS A 127 -12.97 19.09 -16.37
CA HIS A 127 -12.31 18.32 -17.43
C HIS A 127 -12.34 16.83 -17.02
N ARG A 128 -13.57 16.29 -16.94
CA ARG A 128 -13.80 14.86 -17.11
C ARG A 128 -13.84 14.65 -18.61
N ASP A 129 -12.66 14.48 -19.19
CA ASP A 129 -12.56 13.79 -20.46
C ASP A 129 -12.90 12.31 -20.19
N ASP A 130 -14.20 12.02 -20.12
CA ASP A 130 -14.73 10.65 -20.09
C ASP A 130 -14.51 9.91 -21.44
N ASN A 131 -13.73 10.50 -22.35
CA ASN A 131 -13.15 9.86 -23.53
C ASN A 131 -11.72 10.38 -23.78
N GLY A 132 -10.82 10.23 -22.81
CA GLY A 132 -9.38 10.45 -23.01
C GLY A 132 -8.67 9.24 -23.59
N ALA A 133 -9.01 8.83 -24.82
CA ALA A 133 -8.07 8.10 -25.67
C ALA A 133 -7.01 9.12 -26.10
N GLY A 134 -5.95 9.24 -25.30
CA GLY A 134 -4.83 10.12 -25.61
C GLY A 134 -3.95 9.51 -26.69
N ASP A 135 -4.36 9.63 -27.96
CA ASP A 135 -3.41 9.88 -29.03
C ASP A 135 -2.86 11.31 -28.86
N ASP A 136 -2.09 11.53 -27.79
CA ASP A 136 -1.36 12.77 -27.59
C ASP A 136 0.00 12.62 -28.24
N GLN A 137 0.02 12.88 -29.55
CA GLN A 137 1.21 13.27 -30.28
C GLN A 137 1.54 14.73 -29.87
N GLY A 138 1.75 14.95 -28.57
CA GLY A 138 2.01 16.25 -27.97
C GLY A 138 3.50 16.39 -27.66
N SER A 139 4.15 17.34 -28.33
CA SER A 139 5.50 17.80 -27.99
C SER A 139 5.48 18.55 -26.64
N GLY A 140 5.32 17.82 -25.53
CA GLY A 140 5.29 18.38 -24.19
C GLY A 140 6.64 18.21 -23.49
N LYS A 141 7.30 19.32 -23.13
CA LYS A 141 8.54 19.29 -22.34
C LYS A 141 8.33 18.67 -20.95
N ASP A 142 7.10 18.65 -20.44
CA ASP A 142 6.73 18.15 -19.11
C ASP A 142 5.42 17.35 -19.13
N SER A 143 5.33 16.34 -18.26
CA SER A 143 4.14 15.48 -18.14
C SER A 143 3.11 16.09 -17.19
N ALA A 144 1.87 16.22 -17.65
CA ALA A 144 0.76 16.70 -16.83
C ALA A 144 0.34 15.65 -15.79
N ALA A 145 0.07 16.09 -14.56
CA ALA A 145 -0.57 15.24 -13.55
C ALA A 145 -2.02 15.02 -13.95
N VAL A 146 -2.47 13.76 -13.99
CA VAL A 146 -3.86 13.42 -14.34
C VAL A 146 -4.78 13.56 -13.13
N TYR A 147 -4.21 13.51 -11.93
CA TYR A 147 -4.90 13.67 -10.66
C TYR A 147 -4.05 14.47 -9.67
N GLY A 148 -4.70 15.14 -8.73
CA GLY A 148 -4.06 16.07 -7.79
C GLY A 148 -3.13 15.38 -6.78
N PRO A 149 -2.39 16.15 -5.96
CA PRO A 149 -1.60 15.61 -4.86
C PRO A 149 -2.53 14.88 -3.87
N GLY A 150 -2.45 13.54 -3.81
CA GLY A 150 -3.29 12.73 -2.92
C GLY A 150 -3.83 11.44 -3.53
N ASP A 151 -3.94 11.36 -4.86
CA ASP A 151 -4.67 10.27 -5.54
C ASP A 151 -3.81 9.04 -5.88
N GLY A 152 -2.49 9.17 -5.83
CA GLY A 152 -1.56 8.05 -5.99
C GLY A 152 -1.31 7.29 -4.68
N PRO A 153 -0.81 6.05 -4.74
CA PRO A 153 -0.53 5.29 -3.53
C PRO A 153 0.42 6.01 -2.57
N GLY A 154 -0.06 6.24 -1.34
CA GLY A 154 0.67 6.99 -0.32
C GLY A 154 0.62 8.51 -0.48
N GLY A 155 -0.42 9.06 -1.13
CA GLY A 155 -0.63 10.50 -1.29
C GLY A 155 0.28 11.15 -2.34
N LYS A 156 0.95 10.34 -3.17
CA LYS A 156 1.85 10.82 -4.22
C LYS A 156 1.05 11.29 -5.44
N THR A 157 1.60 12.23 -6.19
CA THR A 157 1.03 12.66 -7.46
C THR A 157 0.98 11.50 -8.44
N LEU A 158 -0.14 11.38 -9.15
CA LEU A 158 -0.39 10.32 -10.11
C LEU A 158 -0.43 10.92 -11.53
N TYR A 159 0.56 10.55 -12.34
CA TYR A 159 0.69 11.01 -13.72
C TYR A 159 -0.05 10.08 -14.67
N GLY A 160 -0.39 10.56 -15.87
CA GLY A 160 -0.87 9.69 -16.94
C GLY A 160 0.27 8.82 -17.45
N ALA A 161 0.00 7.54 -17.69
CA ALA A 161 0.98 6.68 -18.37
C ALA A 161 1.09 7.07 -19.85
N GLU A 162 2.30 7.32 -20.30
CA GLU A 162 2.61 7.56 -21.71
C GLU A 162 3.29 6.32 -22.28
N TRP A 163 2.69 5.68 -23.28
CA TRP A 163 3.22 4.43 -23.83
C TRP A 163 4.45 4.68 -24.72
N VAL A 164 5.49 3.87 -24.50
CA VAL A 164 6.48 3.60 -25.56
C VAL A 164 5.91 2.56 -26.50
N ARG A 165 5.37 1.49 -25.92
CA ARG A 165 4.69 0.41 -26.63
C ARG A 165 3.63 -0.17 -25.72
N GLU A 166 2.39 -0.14 -26.19
CA GLU A 166 1.31 -0.82 -25.52
C GLU A 166 1.45 -2.35 -25.72
N PRO A 167 1.28 -3.18 -24.68
CA PRO A 167 1.27 -4.62 -24.82
C PRO A 167 0.13 -5.06 -25.75
N SER A 168 0.42 -6.03 -26.60
CA SER A 168 -0.58 -6.61 -27.48
C SER A 168 -1.60 -7.42 -26.68
N ARG A 169 -2.79 -7.59 -27.26
CA ARG A 169 -3.84 -8.41 -26.66
C ARG A 169 -3.40 -9.86 -26.45
N ALA A 170 -2.55 -10.40 -27.32
CA ALA A 170 -1.99 -11.75 -27.18
C ALA A 170 -1.02 -11.84 -25.97
N GLU A 171 -0.17 -10.83 -25.75
CA GLU A 171 0.73 -10.77 -24.59
C GLU A 171 -0.05 -10.62 -23.26
N LEU A 172 -1.23 -9.99 -23.31
CA LEU A 172 -2.12 -9.84 -22.15
C LEU A 172 -3.02 -11.06 -21.91
N ALA A 173 -3.37 -11.82 -22.95
CA ALA A 173 -4.42 -12.84 -22.91
C ALA A 173 -4.25 -13.85 -21.77
N THR A 174 -3.01 -14.29 -21.50
CA THR A 174 -2.71 -15.26 -20.44
C THR A 174 -2.98 -14.73 -19.02
N TYR A 175 -3.01 -13.42 -18.84
CA TYR A 175 -3.24 -12.78 -17.54
C TYR A 175 -4.69 -12.32 -17.36
N MET A 176 -5.49 -12.32 -18.43
CA MET A 176 -6.85 -11.80 -18.41
C MET A 176 -7.87 -12.85 -17.95
N PRO A 177 -8.95 -12.43 -17.28
CA PRO A 177 -10.04 -13.32 -16.93
C PRO A 177 -10.72 -13.88 -18.19
N THR A 178 -10.99 -15.20 -18.20
CA THR A 178 -11.49 -15.92 -19.38
C THR A 178 -12.94 -15.56 -19.76
N ASN A 179 -13.76 -15.15 -18.78
CA ASN A 179 -15.20 -14.97 -18.95
C ASN A 179 -15.63 -13.49 -19.01
N LEU A 180 -14.73 -12.60 -19.45
CA LEU A 180 -15.03 -11.17 -19.50
C LEU A 180 -15.11 -10.67 -20.94
N GLU A 181 -16.31 -10.31 -21.37
CA GLU A 181 -16.56 -9.76 -22.71
C GLU A 181 -16.24 -8.26 -22.78
N THR A 182 -16.55 -7.52 -21.74
CA THR A 182 -16.29 -6.08 -21.67
C THR A 182 -15.94 -5.69 -20.24
N GLY A 183 -15.07 -4.70 -20.09
CA GLY A 183 -14.73 -4.15 -18.80
C GLY A 183 -13.58 -3.17 -18.87
N SER A 184 -13.30 -2.50 -17.77
CA SER A 184 -12.17 -1.60 -17.65
C SER A 184 -11.46 -1.79 -16.33
N ALA A 185 -10.17 -1.54 -16.30
CA ALA A 185 -9.40 -1.53 -15.07
C ALA A 185 -8.34 -0.47 -15.08
N MET A 186 -8.04 0.02 -13.87
CA MET A 186 -7.06 1.04 -13.60
C MET A 186 -6.07 0.54 -12.57
N ILE A 187 -4.79 0.67 -12.89
CA ILE A 187 -3.68 0.36 -11.99
C ILE A 187 -2.73 1.56 -11.90
N ALA A 188 -2.10 1.73 -10.74
CA ALA A 188 -1.02 2.69 -10.54
C ALA A 188 0.30 1.90 -10.47
N CYS A 189 1.29 2.28 -11.27
CA CYS A 189 2.61 1.67 -11.23
C CYS A 189 3.70 2.71 -11.02
N GLN A 190 4.84 2.31 -10.43
CA GLN A 190 6.02 3.16 -10.36
C GLN A 190 6.87 2.97 -11.61
N THR A 191 7.36 4.07 -12.17
CA THR A 191 8.23 4.04 -13.35
C THR A 191 9.67 3.69 -12.95
N ILE A 192 10.35 2.90 -13.77
CA ILE A 192 11.75 2.51 -13.60
C ILE A 192 12.56 2.77 -14.86
N ALA A 193 13.88 2.63 -14.75
CA ALA A 193 14.79 2.78 -15.87
C ALA A 193 14.42 1.83 -17.03
N GLY A 194 14.75 2.23 -18.26
CA GLY A 194 14.43 1.44 -19.46
C GLY A 194 12.97 1.48 -19.89
N ASN A 195 12.23 2.53 -19.50
CA ASN A 195 10.80 2.70 -19.79
C ASN A 195 9.95 1.52 -19.30
N ARG A 196 10.25 0.98 -18.13
CA ARG A 196 9.48 -0.12 -17.52
C ARG A 196 8.74 0.40 -16.29
N VAL A 197 7.89 -0.46 -15.74
CA VAL A 197 7.15 -0.16 -14.50
C VAL A 197 7.24 -1.30 -13.50
N GLU A 198 7.13 -0.97 -12.22
CA GLU A 198 7.12 -1.90 -11.10
C GLU A 198 6.15 -1.45 -9.99
N ASN A 199 6.09 -2.21 -8.89
CA ASN A 199 5.32 -1.86 -7.69
C ASN A 199 3.85 -1.51 -7.96
N CYS A 200 3.24 -2.19 -8.94
CA CYS A 200 1.89 -1.88 -9.40
C CYS A 200 0.81 -2.20 -8.35
N ARG A 201 -0.13 -1.27 -8.18
CA ARG A 201 -1.30 -1.35 -7.30
C ARG A 201 -2.59 -1.17 -8.08
N SER A 202 -3.64 -1.86 -7.65
CA SER A 202 -4.98 -1.74 -8.24
C SER A 202 -5.63 -0.45 -7.73
N LEU A 203 -6.18 0.36 -8.64
CA LEU A 203 -6.97 1.55 -8.30
C LEU A 203 -8.47 1.26 -8.40
N GLY A 204 -8.89 0.49 -9.41
CA GLY A 204 -10.27 0.10 -9.60
C GLY A 204 -10.46 -0.78 -10.82
N GLU A 205 -11.61 -1.43 -10.90
CA GLU A 205 -12.05 -2.22 -12.05
C GLU A 205 -13.56 -2.19 -12.18
N SER A 206 -14.04 -2.38 -13.41
CA SER A 206 -15.44 -2.49 -13.76
C SER A 206 -15.61 -3.67 -14.74
N PRO A 207 -16.47 -4.65 -14.42
CA PRO A 207 -17.23 -4.81 -13.18
C PRO A 207 -16.32 -5.02 -11.95
N PRO A 208 -16.74 -4.58 -10.74
CA PRO A 208 -16.01 -4.88 -9.50
C PRO A 208 -15.88 -6.39 -9.30
N GLY A 209 -14.67 -6.87 -8.99
CA GLY A 209 -14.42 -8.30 -8.79
C GLY A 209 -14.18 -9.10 -10.08
N SER A 210 -14.17 -8.44 -11.25
CA SER A 210 -13.82 -9.07 -12.54
C SER A 210 -12.41 -9.65 -12.56
N GLY A 211 -11.50 -9.15 -11.71
CA GLY A 211 -10.12 -9.59 -11.68
C GLY A 211 -9.24 -8.98 -12.76
N LEU A 212 -9.74 -8.01 -13.52
CA LEU A 212 -8.99 -7.28 -14.53
C LEU A 212 -7.78 -6.56 -13.95
N ALA A 213 -7.96 -5.82 -12.85
CA ALA A 213 -6.86 -5.08 -12.24
C ALA A 213 -5.78 -6.02 -11.69
N ARG A 214 -6.17 -7.25 -11.29
CA ARG A 214 -5.22 -8.29 -10.87
C ARG A 214 -4.42 -8.81 -12.07
N GLY A 215 -5.09 -9.13 -13.17
CA GLY A 215 -4.45 -9.58 -14.41
C GLY A 215 -3.46 -8.55 -14.95
N LEU A 216 -3.87 -7.28 -15.01
CA LEU A 216 -3.00 -6.17 -15.43
C LEU A 216 -1.75 -6.04 -14.57
N ARG A 217 -1.88 -6.17 -13.24
CA ARG A 217 -0.71 -6.14 -12.34
C ARG A 217 0.25 -7.29 -12.59
N GLN A 218 -0.27 -8.48 -12.89
CA GLN A 218 0.55 -9.65 -13.23
C GLN A 218 1.22 -9.49 -14.60
N ALA A 219 0.57 -8.82 -15.55
CA ALA A 219 1.13 -8.54 -16.87
C ALA A 219 2.11 -7.34 -16.89
N ALA A 220 2.14 -6.51 -15.85
CA ALA A 220 2.78 -5.20 -15.85
C ALA A 220 4.29 -5.22 -16.12
N TRP A 221 4.98 -6.35 -15.86
CA TRP A 221 6.41 -6.49 -16.16
C TRP A 221 6.74 -6.36 -17.66
N GLN A 222 5.75 -6.56 -18.53
CA GLN A 222 5.88 -6.44 -19.98
C GLN A 222 5.67 -4.99 -20.48
N PHE A 223 5.15 -4.11 -19.64
CA PHE A 223 4.67 -2.79 -20.07
C PHE A 223 5.85 -1.85 -20.32
N LEU A 224 5.81 -1.17 -21.46
CA LEU A 224 6.81 -0.16 -21.82
C LEU A 224 6.19 1.23 -21.75
N VAL A 225 6.40 1.91 -20.62
CA VAL A 225 5.82 3.23 -20.28
C VAL A 225 6.96 4.22 -20.06
N ARG A 226 6.86 5.40 -20.68
CA ARG A 226 7.83 6.49 -20.47
C ARG A 226 7.66 7.05 -19.06
N PRO A 227 8.77 7.22 -18.31
CA PRO A 227 8.73 7.96 -17.06
C PRO A 227 8.26 9.41 -17.30
N PRO A 228 7.42 9.96 -16.41
CA PRO A 228 6.98 11.34 -16.55
C PRO A 228 8.17 12.29 -16.47
N ARG A 229 8.10 13.40 -17.21
CA ARG A 229 9.15 14.42 -17.26
C ARG A 229 8.75 15.64 -16.43
N ILE A 230 9.68 16.13 -15.61
CA ILE A 230 9.55 17.38 -14.87
C ILE A 230 10.78 18.23 -15.18
N ASN A 231 10.55 19.44 -15.69
CA ASN A 231 11.56 20.31 -16.28
C ASN A 231 12.41 19.60 -17.35
N GLY A 232 11.76 18.81 -18.22
CA GLY A 232 12.43 18.04 -19.28
C GLY A 232 13.25 16.83 -18.82
N LYS A 233 13.33 16.54 -17.52
CA LYS A 233 14.09 15.40 -16.98
C LYS A 233 13.15 14.23 -16.63
N PRO A 234 13.46 12.99 -17.03
CA PRO A 234 12.65 11.83 -16.66
C PRO A 234 12.76 11.56 -15.16
N VAL A 235 11.61 11.39 -14.51
CA VAL A 235 11.52 11.13 -13.07
C VAL A 235 11.25 9.65 -12.83
N ILE A 236 12.30 8.95 -12.39
CA ILE A 236 12.21 7.54 -12.00
C ILE A 236 11.57 7.42 -10.62
N GLY A 237 10.74 6.39 -10.42
CA GLY A 237 9.99 6.14 -9.18
C GLY A 237 8.70 6.96 -9.08
N ALA A 238 8.35 7.74 -10.11
CA ALA A 238 7.07 8.44 -10.17
C ALA A 238 5.93 7.47 -10.44
N TRP A 239 4.76 7.74 -9.84
CA TRP A 239 3.56 6.93 -10.03
C TRP A 239 2.82 7.35 -11.30
N VAL A 240 2.54 6.38 -12.15
CA VAL A 240 1.74 6.54 -13.36
C VAL A 240 0.46 5.71 -13.27
N ARG A 241 -0.64 6.26 -13.77
CA ARG A 241 -1.93 5.61 -13.90
C ARG A 241 -2.03 4.98 -15.28
N ILE A 242 -2.26 3.68 -15.30
CA ILE A 242 -2.50 2.90 -16.51
C ILE A 242 -3.96 2.47 -16.49
N ARG A 243 -4.70 2.82 -17.53
CA ARG A 243 -6.08 2.39 -17.75
C ARG A 243 -6.12 1.47 -18.96
N PHE A 244 -6.82 0.35 -18.81
CA PHE A 244 -7.13 -0.56 -19.92
C PHE A 244 -8.63 -0.74 -20.00
N ASP A 245 -9.15 -0.70 -21.22
CA ASP A 245 -10.53 -1.00 -21.53
C ASP A 245 -10.54 -2.25 -22.44
N ILE A 246 -11.12 -3.34 -21.93
CA ILE A 246 -11.30 -4.58 -22.67
C ILE A 246 -12.65 -4.54 -23.35
N LYS A 247 -12.64 -4.73 -24.67
CA LYS A 247 -13.81 -5.06 -25.46
C LYS A 247 -13.48 -6.32 -26.26
N VAL A 248 -14.23 -7.39 -26.05
CA VAL A 248 -14.16 -8.61 -26.85
C VAL A 248 -15.26 -8.49 -27.91
N GLY A 249 -14.87 -8.19 -29.14
CA GLY A 249 -15.77 -8.10 -30.28
C GLY A 249 -15.04 -8.51 -31.56
N ILE A 250 -15.79 -8.83 -32.61
CA ILE A 250 -15.22 -9.11 -33.92
C ILE A 250 -14.57 -7.83 -34.43
N VAL A 251 -13.24 -7.80 -34.48
CA VAL A 251 -12.51 -6.80 -35.26
C VAL A 251 -12.77 -7.16 -36.72
N LYS A 252 -13.66 -6.41 -37.38
CA LYS A 252 -13.88 -6.54 -38.82
C LYS A 252 -12.83 -5.74 -39.57
#